data_AF-A0A067N2F9-F1
#
_entry.id   AF-A0A067N2F9-F1
#
_cell.length_a   1.000
_cell.length_b   1.000
_cell.length_c   1.000
_cell.angle_alpha   90.00
_cell.angle_beta   90.00
_cell.angle_gamma   90.00
#
_symmetry.space_group_name_H-M   'P 1'
#
loop_
_entity.id
_entity.type
_entity.pdbx_description
1 polymer ?
#
loop_
_entity_poly.entity_id
_entity_poly.type
_entity_poly.pdbx_seq_one_letter_code
_entity_poly.pdbx_strand_id
1 'polypeptide(L)'
;MWKVGGFLLTTAQVEQVVMSWGYQRPEFSPFLDLNRISKANKVKSMDAIPVRYPARTPKAEAMILIMTHSVEDDAANWEQFTPFGQREHDSRVRGWLAKKGVTDVPFVTIVDPFDSGY
;
A
#
# COMPACT_ATOMS: atom_id res chain seq x y z
N MET A 1 -5.71 5.33 16.99
CA MET A 1 -6.17 5.36 15.58
C MET A 1 -4.96 5.32 14.66
N TRP A 2 -4.95 4.48 13.63
CA TRP A 2 -3.77 4.27 12.78
C TRP A 2 -3.94 4.91 11.41
N LYS A 3 -3.08 5.88 11.06
CA LYS A 3 -3.09 6.54 9.75
C LYS A 3 -1.90 6.10 8.92
N VAL A 4 -2.17 5.66 7.71
CA VAL A 4 -1.15 5.22 6.76
C VAL A 4 -1.23 6.03 5.47
N GLY A 5 -0.07 6.28 4.87
CA GLY A 5 0.07 6.95 3.58
C GLY A 5 0.90 6.10 2.65
N GLY A 6 0.55 6.08 1.37
CA GLY A 6 1.27 5.26 0.42
C GLY A 6 0.65 5.18 -0.96
N PHE A 7 1.18 4.28 -1.78
CA PHE A 7 0.72 4.04 -3.14
C PHE A 7 -0.28 2.90 -3.16
N LEU A 8 -1.47 3.16 -3.71
CA LEU A 8 -2.53 2.16 -3.82
C LEU A 8 -2.36 1.35 -5.10
N LEU A 9 -2.33 0.04 -4.97
CA LEU A 9 -2.21 -0.92 -6.05
C LEU A 9 -3.41 -1.87 -6.04
N THR A 10 -3.83 -2.26 -7.23
CA THR A 10 -4.73 -3.41 -7.42
C THR A 10 -3.99 -4.72 -7.16
N THR A 11 -4.73 -5.79 -6.90
CA THR A 11 -4.19 -7.15 -6.83
C THR A 11 -3.38 -7.51 -8.08
N ALA A 12 -3.90 -7.19 -9.27
CA ALA A 12 -3.24 -7.48 -10.54
C ALA A 12 -1.90 -6.74 -10.70
N GLN A 13 -1.82 -5.48 -10.27
CA GLN A 13 -0.56 -4.72 -10.28
C GLN A 13 0.47 -5.34 -9.32
N VAL A 14 0.04 -5.83 -8.15
CA VAL A 14 0.95 -6.52 -7.23
C VAL A 14 1.42 -7.85 -7.80
N GLU A 15 0.54 -8.64 -8.42
CA GLU A 15 0.91 -9.87 -9.12
C GLU A 15 1.96 -9.59 -10.21
N GLN A 16 1.76 -8.55 -11.02
CA GLN A 16 2.73 -8.12 -12.03
C GLN A 16 4.09 -7.80 -11.41
N VAL A 17 4.12 -7.06 -10.30
CA VAL A 17 5.37 -6.73 -9.59
C VAL A 17 6.07 -7.99 -9.09
N VAL A 18 5.34 -8.91 -8.47
CA VAL A 18 5.87 -10.20 -7.97
C VAL A 18 6.44 -11.02 -9.13
N MET A 19 5.71 -11.13 -10.24
CA MET A 19 6.16 -11.86 -11.44
C MET A 19 7.38 -11.20 -12.11
N SER A 20 7.50 -9.87 -12.03
CA SER A 20 8.69 -9.14 -12.54
C SER A 20 9.99 -9.51 -11.83
N TRP A 21 9.90 -10.17 -10.67
CA TRP A 21 11.05 -10.68 -9.92
C TRP A 21 11.35 -12.16 -10.22
N GLY A 22 10.68 -12.75 -11.22
CA GLY A 22 10.89 -14.15 -11.62
C GLY A 22 10.15 -15.16 -10.76
N TYR A 23 9.27 -14.71 -9.86
CA TYR A 23 8.38 -15.58 -9.11
C TYR A 23 7.19 -15.98 -10.00
N GLN A 24 6.80 -17.25 -9.94
CA GLN A 24 5.55 -17.69 -10.55
C GLN A 24 4.36 -17.08 -9.80
N ARG A 25 3.15 -17.23 -10.36
CA ARG A 25 1.91 -16.69 -9.81
C ARG A 25 1.87 -16.86 -8.27
N PRO A 26 1.52 -15.81 -7.50
CA PRO A 26 1.53 -15.89 -6.03
C PRO A 26 0.81 -17.13 -5.51
N GLU A 27 1.49 -17.93 -4.69
CA GLU A 27 0.90 -19.10 -4.03
C GLU A 27 0.06 -18.69 -2.81
N PHE A 28 0.39 -17.54 -2.22
CA PHE A 28 -0.30 -16.95 -1.08
C PHE A 28 -1.03 -15.66 -1.49
N SER A 29 -1.41 -14.84 -0.50
CA SER A 29 -1.93 -13.52 -0.79
C SER A 29 -0.87 -12.64 -1.47
N PRO A 30 -1.17 -11.96 -2.59
CA PRO A 30 -0.18 -11.18 -3.35
C PRO A 30 0.58 -10.14 -2.53
N PHE A 31 -0.03 -9.55 -1.49
CA PHE A 31 0.66 -8.60 -0.61
C PHE A 31 1.67 -9.27 0.35
N LEU A 32 1.39 -10.50 0.79
CA LEU A 32 2.32 -11.28 1.62
C LEU A 32 3.56 -11.66 0.81
N ASP A 33 3.35 -12.09 -0.43
CA ASP A 33 4.45 -12.36 -1.36
C ASP A 33 5.25 -11.10 -1.66
N LEU A 34 4.58 -9.97 -1.91
CA LEU A 34 5.26 -8.69 -2.08
C LEU A 34 6.13 -8.35 -0.86
N ASN A 35 5.62 -8.46 0.36
CA ASN A 35 6.38 -8.21 1.59
C ASN A 35 7.58 -9.16 1.74
N ARG A 36 7.37 -10.45 1.52
CA ARG A 36 8.41 -11.49 1.60
C ARG A 36 9.54 -11.19 0.62
N ILE A 37 9.20 -10.93 -0.64
CA ILE A 37 10.17 -10.70 -1.70
C ILE A 37 10.88 -9.35 -1.51
N SER A 38 10.18 -8.32 -1.05
CA SER A 38 10.76 -7.02 -0.70
C SER A 38 11.85 -7.15 0.35
N LYS A 39 11.57 -7.91 1.42
CA LYS A 39 12.53 -8.21 2.48
C LYS A 39 13.74 -9.00 1.95
N ALA A 40 13.50 -10.03 1.13
CA ALA A 40 14.56 -10.82 0.51
C ALA A 40 15.48 -9.98 -0.40
N ASN A 41 14.91 -9.01 -1.13
CA ASN A 41 15.64 -8.11 -2.03
C ASN A 41 16.18 -6.85 -1.32
N LYS A 42 16.09 -6.77 0.01
CA LYS A 42 16.54 -5.63 0.81
C LYS A 42 15.93 -4.29 0.34
N VAL A 43 14.72 -4.31 -0.21
CA VAL A 43 13.96 -3.10 -0.53
C VAL A 43 13.45 -2.53 0.79
N LYS A 44 14.21 -1.59 1.35
CA LYS A 44 13.83 -0.89 2.59
C LYS A 44 12.59 -0.03 2.32
N SER A 45 11.69 0.05 3.32
CA SER A 45 10.51 0.94 3.31
C SER A 45 9.39 0.53 2.36
N MET A 46 9.23 -0.78 2.11
CA MET A 46 8.10 -1.31 1.37
C MET A 46 7.36 -2.33 2.23
N ASP A 47 6.44 -1.82 3.05
CA ASP A 47 5.47 -2.63 3.76
C ASP A 47 4.14 -2.52 3.02
N ALA A 48 3.69 -3.63 2.45
CA ALA A 48 2.43 -3.75 1.75
C ALA A 48 1.35 -4.29 2.69
N ILE A 49 0.22 -3.61 2.76
CA ILE A 49 -0.92 -4.02 3.58
C ILE A 49 -2.19 -4.09 2.73
N PRO A 50 -3.09 -5.05 2.97
CA PRO A 50 -4.40 -5.05 2.36
C PRO A 50 -5.23 -3.91 2.94
N VAL A 51 -5.98 -3.21 2.09
CA VAL A 51 -6.87 -2.11 2.47
C VAL A 51 -8.17 -2.18 1.66
N ARG A 52 -9.25 -1.59 2.18
CA ARG A 52 -10.47 -1.36 1.39
C ARG A 52 -10.49 0.08 0.89
N TYR A 53 -10.70 0.28 -0.40
CA TYR A 53 -10.70 1.62 -0.99
C TYR A 53 -11.79 1.82 -2.06
N PRO A 54 -12.50 2.97 -2.09
CA PRO A 54 -12.45 4.05 -1.10
C PRO A 54 -12.94 3.58 0.27
N ALA A 55 -12.25 3.97 1.34
CA ALA A 55 -12.56 3.50 2.69
C ALA A 55 -14.02 3.81 3.07
N ARG A 56 -14.63 2.92 3.88
CA ARG A 56 -16.01 3.06 4.39
C ARG A 56 -17.11 3.17 3.33
N THR A 57 -16.83 2.76 2.09
CA THR A 57 -17.88 2.60 1.07
C THR A 57 -18.34 1.14 1.00
N PRO A 58 -19.66 0.85 0.89
CA PRO A 58 -20.16 -0.52 0.77
C PRO A 58 -19.64 -1.28 -0.47
N LYS A 59 -19.14 -0.56 -1.46
CA LYS A 59 -18.55 -1.09 -2.70
C LYS A 59 -17.02 -0.97 -2.72
N ALA A 60 -16.39 -0.76 -1.56
CA ALA A 60 -14.94 -0.62 -1.49
C ALA A 60 -14.26 -1.91 -1.98
N GLU A 61 -13.34 -1.76 -2.93
CA GLU A 61 -12.59 -2.88 -3.47
C GLU A 61 -11.41 -3.21 -2.56
N ALA A 62 -11.04 -4.49 -2.52
CA ALA A 62 -9.83 -4.94 -1.84
C ALA A 62 -8.62 -4.50 -2.68
N MET A 63 -7.83 -3.60 -2.10
CA MET A 63 -6.64 -3.02 -2.70
C MET A 63 -5.43 -3.30 -1.80
N ILE A 64 -4.24 -3.03 -2.31
CA ILE A 64 -2.99 -3.22 -1.59
C ILE A 64 -2.30 -1.86 -1.49
N LEU A 65 -2.06 -1.38 -0.29
CA LEU A 65 -1.31 -0.15 -0.05
C LEU A 65 0.16 -0.48 0.18
N ILE A 66 1.05 0.04 -0.66
CA ILE A 66 2.47 0.12 -0.35
C ILE A 66 2.67 1.32 0.56
N MET A 67 2.80 1.05 1.86
CA MET A 67 2.92 2.03 2.91
C MET A 67 4.29 2.68 2.89
N THR A 68 4.31 4.02 2.83
CA THR A 68 5.51 4.84 2.96
C THR A 68 5.48 5.75 4.18
N HIS A 69 4.27 6.05 4.71
CA HIS A 69 4.06 6.82 5.94
C HIS A 69 3.13 6.06 6.88
N SER A 70 3.39 6.17 8.18
CA SER A 70 2.59 5.58 9.26
C SER A 70 2.64 6.50 10.47
N VAL A 71 1.49 6.75 11.09
CA VAL A 71 1.36 7.42 12.38
C VAL A 71 0.26 6.72 13.17
N GLU A 72 0.58 6.30 14.38
CA GLU A 72 -0.41 5.86 15.38
C GLU A 72 -0.68 7.03 16.33
N ASP A 73 -1.95 7.42 16.46
CA ASP A 73 -2.39 8.46 17.39
C ASP A 73 -3.68 8.01 18.08
N ASP A 74 -3.59 7.75 19.38
CA ASP A 74 -4.67 7.23 20.20
C ASP A 74 -5.73 8.28 20.57
N ALA A 75 -5.41 9.57 20.43
CA ALA A 75 -6.31 10.68 20.75
C ALA A 75 -7.01 11.27 19.52
N ALA A 76 -6.64 10.83 18.31
CA ALA A 76 -7.09 11.46 17.08
C ALA A 76 -8.54 11.12 16.69
N ASN A 77 -9.27 12.14 16.21
CA ASN A 77 -10.59 12.02 15.61
C ASN A 77 -10.48 11.95 14.07
N TRP A 78 -11.28 11.08 13.45
CA TRP A 78 -11.27 10.83 12.00
C TRP A 78 -11.44 12.11 11.16
N GLU A 79 -12.30 13.04 11.60
CA GLU A 79 -12.63 14.27 10.85
C GLU A 79 -11.50 15.30 10.84
N GLN A 80 -10.50 15.13 11.69
CA GLN A 80 -9.45 16.11 11.93
C GLN A 80 -8.12 15.71 11.29
N PHE A 81 -8.07 14.59 10.56
CA PHE A 81 -6.82 14.15 9.95
C PHE A 81 -6.48 14.95 8.69
N THR A 82 -5.35 15.65 8.76
CA THR A 82 -4.67 16.14 7.56
C THR A 82 -4.09 14.96 6.76
N PRO A 83 -4.42 14.83 5.46
CA PRO A 83 -3.80 13.84 4.58
C PRO A 83 -2.28 14.01 4.52
N PHE A 84 -1.54 12.91 4.31
CA PHE A 84 -0.12 13.00 4.03
C PHE A 84 0.10 13.68 2.68
N GLY A 85 1.02 14.66 2.64
CA GLY A 85 1.58 15.15 1.39
C GLY A 85 2.69 14.22 0.89
N GLN A 86 2.81 14.07 -0.43
CA GLN A 86 3.94 13.34 -1.02
C GLN A 86 5.26 14.05 -0.72
N ARG A 87 6.26 13.29 -0.29
CA ARG A 87 7.62 13.71 0.02
C ARG A 87 8.62 13.09 -0.96
N GLU A 88 9.87 13.54 -0.91
CA GLU A 88 10.93 13.06 -1.81
C GLU A 88 11.12 11.52 -1.78
N HIS A 89 10.95 10.89 -0.62
CA HIS A 89 11.05 9.43 -0.51
C HIS A 89 9.93 8.69 -1.28
N ASP A 90 8.76 9.30 -1.43
CA ASP A 90 7.64 8.73 -2.21
C ASP A 90 7.98 8.68 -3.70
N SER A 91 8.76 9.64 -4.20
CA SER A 91 9.26 9.64 -5.57
C SER A 91 10.16 8.43 -5.85
N ARG A 92 10.90 7.94 -4.85
CA ARG A 92 11.73 6.73 -5.00
C ARG A 92 10.88 5.48 -5.14
N VAL A 93 9.82 5.35 -4.32
CA VAL A 93 8.88 4.23 -4.39
C VAL A 93 8.09 4.26 -5.70
N ARG A 94 7.59 5.43 -6.09
CA ARG A 94 6.93 5.64 -7.40
C ARG A 94 7.85 5.27 -8.57
N GLY A 95 9.10 5.74 -8.55
CA GLY A 95 10.09 5.41 -9.58
C GLY A 95 10.44 3.92 -9.62
N TRP A 96 10.49 3.26 -8.47
CA TRP A 96 10.67 1.82 -8.39
C TRP A 96 9.47 1.07 -8.97
N LEU A 97 8.23 1.45 -8.63
CA LEU A 97 7.00 0.89 -9.20
C LEU A 97 6.95 1.06 -10.73
N ALA A 98 7.33 2.24 -11.23
CA ALA A 98 7.38 2.51 -12.66
C ALA A 98 8.37 1.59 -13.39
N LYS A 99 9.55 1.30 -12.78
CA LYS A 99 10.51 0.32 -13.33
C LYS A 99 9.94 -1.11 -13.38
N LYS A 100 8.88 -1.40 -12.62
CA LYS A 100 8.14 -2.67 -12.63
C LYS A 100 6.90 -2.65 -13.54
N GLY A 101 6.73 -1.60 -14.33
CA GLY A 101 5.61 -1.43 -15.25
C GLY A 101 4.32 -0.98 -14.56
N VAL A 102 4.40 -0.47 -13.33
CA VAL A 102 3.27 0.07 -12.59
C VAL A 102 3.41 1.60 -12.54
N THR A 103 2.72 2.30 -13.43
CA THR A 103 2.89 3.74 -13.65
C THR A 103 1.73 4.60 -13.15
N ASP A 104 0.51 4.05 -13.15
CA ASP A 104 -0.70 4.72 -12.65
C ASP A 104 -1.03 4.25 -11.23
N VAL A 105 -0.35 4.85 -10.25
CA VAL A 105 -0.54 4.55 -8.82
C VAL A 105 -0.89 5.82 -8.05
N PRO A 106 -2.13 5.95 -7.54
CA PRO A 106 -2.50 7.07 -6.72
C PRO A 106 -1.81 6.99 -5.36
N PHE A 107 -1.34 8.13 -4.88
CA PHE A 107 -0.89 8.27 -3.50
C PHE A 107 -2.09 8.64 -2.64
N VAL A 108 -2.36 7.86 -1.61
CA VAL A 108 -3.55 8.00 -0.76
C VAL A 108 -3.16 8.01 0.71
N THR A 109 -4.00 8.64 1.53
CA THR A 109 -3.98 8.49 2.98
C THR A 109 -5.21 7.70 3.40
N ILE A 110 -5.01 6.67 4.21
CA ILE A 110 -6.07 5.81 4.73
C ILE A 110 -5.99 5.83 6.25
N VAL A 111 -7.12 6.08 6.89
CA VAL A 111 -7.28 6.01 8.34
C VAL A 111 -7.89 4.66 8.68
N ASP A 112 -7.32 4.00 9.67
CA ASP A 112 -7.60 2.64 10.12
C ASP A 112 -7.70 1.64 8.96
N PRO A 113 -6.57 1.37 8.27
CA PRO A 113 -6.55 0.51 7.08
C PRO A 113 -7.02 -0.93 7.33
N PHE A 114 -6.97 -1.39 8.58
CA PHE A 114 -7.45 -2.69 9.02
C PHE A 114 -8.83 -2.65 9.67
N ASP A 115 -9.47 -1.48 9.80
CA ASP A 115 -10.73 -1.36 10.51
C ASP A 115 -11.77 -2.26 9.85
N SER A 116 -11.96 -3.40 10.51
CA SER A 116 -13.01 -4.36 10.33
C SER A 116 -14.28 -3.67 10.77
N GLY A 117 -14.79 -2.76 9.95
CA GLY A 117 -15.97 -1.98 10.30
C GLY A 117 -17.15 -2.89 10.60
N TYR A 118 -17.35 -3.18 11.89
CA TYR A 118 -18.57 -3.10 12.69
C TYR A 118 -18.19 -3.03 14.17
#